data_AF-A0A972DCZ8-F1
#
_entry.id   AF-A0A972DCZ8-F1
#
_cell.length_a   1.000
_cell.length_b   1.000
_cell.length_c   1.000
_cell.angle_alpha   90.00
_cell.angle_beta   90.00
_cell.angle_gamma   90.00
#
_symmetry.space_group_name_H-M   'P 1'
#
loop_
_entity.id
_entity.type
_entity.pdbx_description
1 polymer ?
#
loop_
_entity_poly.entity_id
_entity_poly.type
_entity_poly.pdbx_seq_one_letter_code
_entity_poly.pdbx_strand_id
1 'polypeptide(L)'
;MNRSVSRIGLFGGRAVDLARLSALLDAEVVLCPKRGDGLGAVAAHGAGARRVAEEFARRAGLPLLHLDDGFLRSVGDARDPQILSLLVDDLGSPHDASKPSRLERLLEESEALDDPALLARARRLRKRIARSGLTATNEAPAGGSLHLDAPHVVVVVEGDAARIAEAVRAAKADHPGAVLVAYAPRGGVDRDIARDPRVRLVTTPKSPL
;
A
#
# COMPACT_ATOMS: atom_id res chain seq x y z
N MET A 1 -1.55 25.98 5.82
CA MET A 1 -2.90 26.04 6.40
C MET A 1 -2.87 25.32 7.73
N ASN A 2 -2.97 26.05 8.85
CA ASN A 2 -2.83 25.51 10.20
C ASN A 2 -4.13 25.74 10.98
N ARG A 3 -5.04 24.77 10.93
CA ARG A 3 -6.04 24.56 11.99
C ARG A 3 -5.87 23.10 12.41
N SER A 4 -5.40 22.88 13.64
CA SER A 4 -5.36 21.56 14.27
C SER A 4 -6.76 20.96 14.17
N VAL A 5 -6.89 19.93 13.33
CA VAL A 5 -8.10 19.10 13.31
C VAL A 5 -8.05 18.31 14.60
N SER A 6 -8.70 18.81 15.66
CA SER A 6 -8.56 18.20 16.98
C SER A 6 -9.19 16.80 17.05
N ARG A 7 -10.16 16.49 16.16
CA ARG A 7 -10.86 15.19 16.12
C ARG A 7 -11.18 14.75 14.69
N ILE A 8 -10.92 13.49 14.38
CA ILE A 8 -11.14 12.86 13.07
C ILE A 8 -12.05 11.65 13.22
N GLY A 9 -13.14 11.62 12.45
CA GLY A 9 -14.03 10.46 12.38
C GLY A 9 -13.53 9.41 11.40
N LEU A 10 -13.14 8.22 11.87
CA LEU A 10 -12.58 7.17 11.03
C LEU A 10 -13.59 6.08 10.67
N PHE A 11 -13.72 5.79 9.38
CA PHE A 11 -14.36 4.59 8.85
C PHE A 11 -13.30 3.65 8.26
N GLY A 12 -13.45 2.35 8.52
CA GLY A 12 -12.41 1.36 8.16
C GLY A 12 -11.42 1.15 9.30
N GLY A 13 -10.18 0.79 8.97
CA GLY A 13 -9.06 0.79 9.93
C GLY A 13 -9.20 -0.14 11.15
N ARG A 14 -10.12 -1.11 11.15
CA ARG A 14 -10.36 -2.00 12.31
C ARG A 14 -9.16 -2.87 12.71
N ALA A 15 -8.17 -2.99 11.82
CA ALA A 15 -6.94 -3.72 12.06
C ALA A 15 -5.77 -2.82 12.46
N VAL A 16 -6.00 -1.53 12.73
CA VAL A 16 -4.96 -0.54 13.06
C VAL A 16 -5.13 -0.09 14.51
N ASP A 17 -4.02 0.09 15.22
CA ASP A 17 -4.01 0.64 16.57
C ASP A 17 -4.43 2.13 16.55
N LEU A 18 -5.48 2.48 17.31
CA LEU A 18 -6.03 3.83 17.32
C LEU A 18 -5.13 4.86 17.99
N ALA A 19 -4.39 4.46 19.02
CA ALA A 19 -3.47 5.37 19.69
C ALA A 19 -2.32 5.74 18.75
N ARG A 20 -1.82 4.75 18.00
CA ARG A 20 -0.81 4.95 16.96
C ARG A 20 -1.33 5.82 15.84
N LEU A 21 -2.55 5.58 15.36
CA LEU A 21 -3.15 6.39 14.31
C LEU A 21 -3.38 7.84 14.76
N SER A 22 -3.83 8.04 16.01
CA SER A 22 -3.99 9.37 16.60
C SER A 22 -2.66 10.11 16.68
N ALA A 23 -1.58 9.42 17.05
CA ALA A 23 -0.24 9.99 17.09
C ALA A 23 0.31 10.36 15.69
N LEU A 24 0.01 9.54 14.67
CA LEU A 24 0.42 9.83 13.29
C LEU A 24 -0.36 10.99 12.65
N LEU A 25 -1.63 11.15 13.03
CA LEU A 25 -2.51 12.21 12.52
C LEU A 25 -2.43 13.50 13.34
N ASP A 26 -1.79 13.47 14.52
CA ASP A 26 -1.81 14.56 15.50
C ASP A 26 -3.25 15.03 15.82
N ALA A 27 -4.15 14.05 16.00
CA ALA A 27 -5.59 14.27 16.19
C ALA A 27 -6.23 13.13 17.00
N GLU A 28 -7.31 13.42 17.73
CA GLU A 28 -8.13 12.37 18.36
C GLU A 28 -8.89 11.59 17.29
N VAL A 29 -8.69 10.28 17.20
CA VAL A 29 -9.42 9.44 16.24
C VAL A 29 -10.66 8.81 16.89
N VAL A 30 -11.82 9.08 16.30
CA VAL A 30 -13.11 8.52 16.72
C VAL A 30 -13.55 7.47 15.70
N LEU A 31 -13.60 6.20 16.10
CA LEU A 31 -14.06 5.11 15.23
C LEU A 31 -15.56 5.17 14.97
N CYS A 32 -15.95 5.02 13.70
CA CYS A 32 -17.32 4.89 13.21
C CYS A 32 -18.31 5.84 13.92
N PRO A 33 -18.07 7.16 13.89
CA PRO A 33 -18.91 8.11 14.60
C PRO A 33 -20.33 8.09 14.06
N LYS A 34 -21.31 8.25 14.95
CA LYS A 34 -22.74 8.33 14.58
C LYS A 34 -23.16 9.74 14.11
N ARG A 35 -22.42 10.78 14.52
CA ARG A 35 -22.70 12.20 14.25
C ARG A 35 -21.41 12.94 13.95
N GLY A 36 -21.52 14.03 13.19
CA GLY A 36 -20.39 14.88 12.82
C GLY A 36 -20.00 15.93 13.88
N ASP A 37 -20.79 16.07 14.95
CA ASP A 37 -20.61 17.13 15.95
C ASP A 37 -19.22 17.08 16.59
N GLY A 38 -18.47 18.17 16.46
CA GLY A 38 -17.12 18.32 17.02
C GLY A 38 -16.01 17.61 16.23
N LEU A 39 -16.30 17.02 15.06
CA LEU A 39 -15.28 16.50 14.15
C LEU A 39 -14.77 17.64 13.25
N GLY A 40 -13.46 17.68 12.99
CA GLY A 40 -12.89 18.59 12.00
C GLY A 40 -12.68 17.95 10.63
N ALA A 41 -12.67 16.62 10.55
CA ALA A 41 -12.61 15.86 9.31
C ALA A 41 -13.18 14.44 9.47
N VAL A 42 -13.44 13.80 8.34
CA VAL A 42 -13.80 12.38 8.24
C VAL A 42 -12.71 11.68 7.46
N ALA A 43 -12.34 10.47 7.87
CA ALA A 43 -11.31 9.68 7.23
C ALA A 43 -11.84 8.31 6.79
N ALA A 44 -11.42 7.85 5.63
CA ALA A 44 -11.59 6.48 5.15
C ALA A 44 -10.24 5.78 5.14
N HIS A 45 -10.08 4.67 5.88
CA HIS A 45 -8.91 3.81 5.75
C HIS A 45 -9.25 2.55 4.94
N GLY A 46 -8.62 2.45 3.76
CA GLY A 46 -8.82 1.38 2.79
C GLY A 46 -10.10 1.49 1.93
N ALA A 47 -10.08 0.80 0.78
CA ALA A 47 -11.10 0.92 -0.26
C ALA A 47 -12.54 0.58 0.22
N GLY A 48 -12.69 -0.40 1.11
CA GLY A 48 -14.00 -0.87 1.58
C GLY A 48 -14.77 0.16 2.42
N ALA A 49 -14.07 1.11 3.05
CA ALA A 49 -14.69 2.12 3.90
C ALA A 49 -15.04 3.42 3.16
N ARG A 50 -14.47 3.61 1.96
CA ARG A 50 -14.50 4.89 1.23
C ARG A 50 -15.92 5.40 0.99
N ARG A 51 -16.81 4.56 0.45
CA ARG A 51 -18.19 4.96 0.13
C ARG A 51 -18.96 5.45 1.36
N VAL A 52 -18.82 4.75 2.50
CA VAL A 52 -19.53 5.11 3.73
C VAL A 52 -18.98 6.42 4.30
N ALA A 53 -17.67 6.59 4.30
CA ALA A 53 -17.01 7.81 4.74
C ALA A 53 -17.39 9.01 3.85
N GLU A 54 -17.39 8.84 2.53
CA GLU A 54 -17.80 9.87 1.56
C GLU A 54 -19.24 10.33 1.81
N GLU A 55 -20.16 9.39 2.02
CA GLU A 55 -21.56 9.70 2.32
C GLU A 55 -21.73 10.41 3.67
N PHE A 56 -21.00 9.98 4.69
CA PHE A 56 -21.02 10.61 6.02
C PHE A 56 -20.43 12.02 5.98
N ALA A 57 -19.26 12.20 5.37
CA ALA A 57 -18.59 13.49 5.22
C ALA A 57 -19.49 14.49 4.49
N ARG A 58 -20.11 14.06 3.38
CA ARG A 58 -21.06 14.89 2.62
C ARG A 58 -22.27 15.30 3.45
N ARG A 59 -22.86 14.39 4.22
CA ARG A 59 -24.00 14.70 5.11
C ARG A 59 -23.62 15.65 6.25
N ALA A 60 -22.42 15.50 6.79
CA ALA A 60 -21.92 16.32 7.88
C ALA A 60 -21.30 17.66 7.43
N GLY A 61 -21.10 17.86 6.11
CA GLY A 61 -20.43 19.04 5.58
C GLY A 61 -18.95 19.12 5.97
N LEU A 62 -18.30 17.97 6.17
CA LEU A 62 -16.92 17.86 6.64
C LEU A 62 -15.97 17.45 5.50
N PRO A 63 -14.69 17.86 5.56
CA PRO A 63 -13.69 17.39 4.62
C PRO A 63 -13.45 15.87 4.78
N LEU A 64 -13.17 15.21 3.67
CA LEU A 64 -12.81 13.80 3.63
C LEU A 64 -11.32 13.62 3.43
N LEU A 65 -10.73 12.71 4.22
CA LEU A 65 -9.36 12.23 4.09
C LEU A 65 -9.38 10.77 3.64
N HIS A 66 -8.60 10.45 2.62
CA HIS A 66 -8.26 9.11 2.19
C HIS A 66 -6.97 8.70 2.90
N LEU A 67 -7.08 7.70 3.78
CA LEU A 67 -5.97 7.12 4.52
C LEU A 67 -5.58 5.78 3.91
N ASP A 68 -4.29 5.59 3.68
CA ASP A 68 -3.70 4.32 3.29
C ASP A 68 -2.42 4.06 4.09
N ASP A 69 -1.96 2.82 4.09
CA ASP A 69 -0.72 2.45 4.76
C ASP A 69 0.48 3.13 4.07
N GLY A 70 1.43 3.65 4.86
CA GLY A 70 2.63 4.24 4.29
C GLY A 70 3.57 3.22 3.67
N PHE A 71 4.43 3.67 2.74
CA PHE A 71 5.35 2.80 1.99
C PHE A 71 6.27 1.93 2.85
N LEU A 72 6.59 2.39 4.07
CA LEU A 72 7.27 1.60 5.11
C LEU A 72 6.30 1.45 6.29
N ARG A 73 5.46 0.43 6.20
CA ARG A 73 4.29 0.23 7.06
C ARG A 73 4.65 -0.30 8.44
N SER A 74 5.35 -1.42 8.57
CA SER A 74 5.52 -2.10 9.87
C SER A 74 6.76 -2.98 9.90
N VAL A 75 7.03 -3.62 11.04
CA VAL A 75 8.05 -4.67 11.18
C VAL A 75 7.36 -5.96 11.59
N GLY A 76 7.15 -6.88 10.66
CA GLY A 76 6.43 -8.13 10.88
C GLY A 76 5.28 -8.30 9.89
N ASP A 77 4.18 -8.87 10.36
CA ASP A 77 3.03 -9.25 9.52
C ASP A 77 2.29 -8.02 8.96
N ALA A 78 1.73 -8.14 7.74
CA ALA A 78 0.88 -7.10 7.16
C ALA A 78 -0.39 -6.79 7.98
N ARG A 79 -0.78 -7.68 8.90
CA ARG A 79 -1.90 -7.53 9.85
C ARG A 79 -1.47 -6.90 11.17
N ASP A 80 -0.19 -6.57 11.33
CA ASP A 80 0.29 -5.89 12.53
C ASP A 80 -0.45 -4.55 12.70
N PRO A 81 -1.12 -4.33 13.84
CA PRO A 81 -1.83 -3.08 14.10
C PRO A 81 -0.89 -1.87 14.29
N GLN A 82 0.41 -2.10 14.54
CA GLN A 82 1.41 -1.07 14.75
C GLN A 82 1.98 -0.54 13.43
N ILE A 83 1.25 0.37 12.80
CA ILE A 83 1.74 1.07 11.60
C ILE A 83 2.77 2.16 11.95
N LEU A 84 3.84 2.27 11.18
CA LEU A 84 4.95 3.20 11.37
C LEU A 84 4.79 4.46 10.53
N SER A 85 4.12 4.36 9.37
CA SER A 85 3.84 5.48 8.48
C SER A 85 2.45 5.36 7.87
N LEU A 86 1.90 6.50 7.44
CA LEU A 86 0.54 6.64 6.95
C LEU A 86 0.55 7.60 5.75
N LEU A 87 -0.23 7.29 4.71
CA LEU A 87 -0.57 8.23 3.66
C LEU A 87 -1.86 8.96 4.05
N VAL A 88 -1.86 10.28 3.91
CA VAL A 88 -3.01 11.15 4.19
C VAL A 88 -3.25 12.00 2.96
N ASP A 89 -4.40 11.81 2.31
CA ASP A 89 -4.72 12.43 1.04
C ASP A 89 -6.14 13.02 1.06
N ASP A 90 -6.29 14.30 0.73
CA ASP A 90 -7.58 15.01 0.67
C ASP A 90 -8.18 15.07 -0.75
N LEU A 91 -7.54 14.45 -1.75
CA LEU A 91 -8.02 14.36 -3.13
C LEU A 91 -8.52 12.94 -3.45
N GLY A 92 -7.70 11.93 -3.19
CA GLY A 92 -8.00 10.55 -3.60
C GLY A 92 -6.94 9.56 -3.12
N SER A 93 -7.27 8.26 -3.09
CA SER A 93 -6.26 7.24 -2.80
C SER A 93 -5.27 7.13 -3.98
N PRO A 94 -3.95 7.05 -3.74
CA PRO A 94 -2.95 6.84 -4.80
C PRO A 94 -3.09 5.48 -5.50
N HIS A 95 -3.93 4.58 -4.98
CA HIS A 95 -4.25 3.29 -5.61
C HIS A 95 -5.47 3.36 -6.54
N ASP A 96 -6.22 4.47 -6.55
CA ASP A 96 -7.41 4.67 -7.37
C ASP A 96 -7.10 5.57 -8.56
N ALA A 97 -6.60 4.97 -9.65
CA ALA A 97 -6.26 5.68 -10.89
C ALA A 97 -7.48 6.30 -11.61
N SER A 98 -8.71 6.13 -11.12
CA SER A 98 -9.89 6.78 -11.69
C SER A 98 -10.08 8.24 -11.23
N LYS A 99 -9.33 8.66 -10.21
CA LYS A 99 -9.43 10.00 -9.62
C LYS A 99 -8.03 10.53 -9.29
N PRO A 100 -7.81 11.86 -9.36
CA PRO A 100 -6.55 12.45 -8.91
C PRO A 100 -6.27 12.22 -7.43
N SER A 101 -5.00 12.08 -7.08
CA SER A 101 -4.46 12.01 -5.73
C SER A 101 -3.47 13.14 -5.47
N ARG A 102 -3.18 13.43 -4.19
CA ARG A 102 -2.08 14.33 -3.82
C ARG A 102 -0.74 13.82 -4.30
N LEU A 103 -0.52 12.51 -4.33
CA LEU A 103 0.72 11.96 -4.87
C LEU A 103 0.89 12.33 -6.35
N GLU A 104 -0.15 12.20 -7.17
CA GLU A 104 -0.10 12.62 -8.57
C GLU A 104 0.13 14.13 -8.70
N ARG A 105 -0.57 14.95 -7.90
CA ARG A 105 -0.34 16.40 -7.88
C ARG A 105 1.09 16.76 -7.49
N LEU A 106 1.66 16.10 -6.48
CA LEU A 106 3.04 16.32 -6.07
C LEU A 106 4.04 15.95 -7.17
N LEU A 107 3.73 14.94 -8.00
CA LEU A 107 4.54 14.55 -9.14
C LEU A 107 4.40 15.52 -10.32
N GLU A 108 3.20 16.06 -10.56
CA GLU A 108 2.95 17.09 -11.57
C GLU A 108 3.62 18.43 -11.21
N GLU A 109 3.56 18.82 -9.94
CA GLU A 109 4.08 20.09 -9.39
C GLU A 109 5.59 20.01 -9.10
N SER A 110 6.36 19.57 -10.11
CA SER A 110 7.78 19.13 -10.06
C SER A 110 8.79 20.11 -9.44
N GLU A 111 8.50 21.41 -9.41
CA GLU A 111 9.48 22.43 -8.99
C GLU A 111 10.02 22.19 -7.57
N ALA A 112 9.18 21.69 -6.67
CA ALA A 112 9.59 21.36 -5.30
C ALA A 112 10.41 20.05 -5.22
N LEU A 113 10.23 19.14 -6.19
CA LEU A 113 10.96 17.86 -6.26
C LEU A 113 12.36 18.01 -6.86
N ASP A 114 12.61 19.12 -7.58
CA ASP A 114 13.90 19.42 -8.21
C ASP A 114 14.94 20.04 -7.25
N ASP A 115 14.59 20.29 -5.99
CA ASP A 115 15.53 20.75 -4.97
C ASP A 115 16.72 19.77 -4.84
N PRO A 116 17.96 20.21 -5.10
CA PRO A 116 19.15 19.37 -4.98
C PRO A 116 19.32 18.71 -3.61
N ALA A 117 18.93 19.38 -2.52
CA ALA A 117 19.01 18.83 -1.17
C ALA A 117 18.01 17.68 -0.97
N LEU A 118 16.77 17.87 -1.44
CA LEU A 118 15.74 16.84 -1.45
C LEU A 118 16.15 15.64 -2.30
N LEU A 119 16.63 15.86 -3.52
CA LEU A 119 17.13 14.80 -4.41
C LEU A 119 18.31 14.04 -3.80
N ALA A 120 19.25 14.74 -3.15
CA ALA A 120 20.37 14.11 -2.46
C ALA A 120 19.87 13.24 -1.29
N ARG A 121 18.90 13.72 -0.51
CA ARG A 121 18.24 12.94 0.55
C ARG A 121 17.52 11.72 -0.01
N ALA A 122 16.74 11.86 -1.08
CA ALA A 122 16.03 10.77 -1.75
C ALA A 122 17.00 9.68 -2.25
N ARG A 123 18.10 10.07 -2.91
CA ARG A 123 19.16 9.14 -3.35
C ARG A 123 19.78 8.38 -2.17
N ARG A 124 20.05 9.05 -1.05
CA ARG A 124 20.57 8.39 0.16
C ARG A 124 19.54 7.42 0.75
N LEU A 125 18.27 7.82 0.82
CA LEU A 125 17.20 6.98 1.34
C LEU A 125 16.99 5.73 0.49
N ARG A 126 16.92 5.87 -0.84
CA ARG A 126 16.81 4.74 -1.77
C ARG A 126 17.96 3.73 -1.59
N LYS A 127 19.19 4.23 -1.49
CA LYS A 127 20.39 3.39 -1.24
C LYS A 127 20.29 2.66 0.10
N ARG A 128 19.80 3.32 1.15
CA ARG A 128 19.62 2.72 2.47
C ARG A 128 18.58 1.60 2.42
N ILE A 129 17.37 1.90 1.91
CA ILE A 129 16.27 0.92 1.78
C ILE A 129 16.74 -0.34 1.05
N ALA A 130 17.39 -0.16 -0.12
CA ALA A 130 17.89 -1.29 -0.90
C ALA A 130 18.98 -2.09 -0.18
N ARG A 131 19.95 -1.43 0.45
CA ARG A 131 21.05 -2.12 1.16
C ARG A 131 20.58 -2.88 2.40
N SER A 132 19.53 -2.39 3.07
CA SER A 132 18.99 -3.03 4.27
C SER A 132 17.91 -4.07 3.96
N GLY A 133 17.50 -4.23 2.70
CA GLY A 133 16.40 -5.13 2.34
C GLY A 133 15.05 -4.70 2.93
N LEU A 134 14.84 -3.40 3.20
CA LEU A 134 13.59 -2.93 3.79
C LEU A 134 12.45 -3.05 2.77
N THR A 135 11.31 -3.56 3.22
CA THR A 135 10.06 -3.67 2.46
C THR A 135 8.92 -3.00 3.24
N ALA A 136 7.71 -3.02 2.69
CA ALA A 136 6.55 -2.39 3.34
C ALA A 136 6.30 -2.96 4.75
N THR A 137 6.34 -4.28 4.92
CA THR A 137 6.05 -4.93 6.21
C THR A 137 7.29 -5.53 6.87
N ASN A 138 8.40 -5.69 6.14
CA ASN A 138 9.62 -6.35 6.64
C ASN A 138 9.35 -7.78 7.18
N GLU A 139 8.33 -8.45 6.64
CA GLU A 139 7.89 -9.79 7.05
C GLU A 139 8.85 -10.91 6.59
N ALA A 140 9.52 -10.71 5.45
CA ALA A 140 10.37 -11.73 4.88
C ALA A 140 11.62 -11.97 5.75
N PRO A 141 11.97 -13.24 6.05
CA PRO A 141 13.20 -13.56 6.78
C PRO A 141 14.44 -13.08 6.03
N ALA A 142 15.44 -12.60 6.78
CA ALA A 142 16.76 -12.29 6.23
C ALA A 142 17.37 -13.54 5.56
N GLY A 143 17.78 -13.43 4.29
CA GLY A 143 18.44 -14.52 3.56
C GLY A 143 17.51 -15.54 2.88
N GLY A 144 16.20 -15.28 2.82
CA GLY A 144 15.24 -16.10 2.08
C GLY A 144 15.32 -15.92 0.56
N SER A 145 16.50 -16.13 -0.05
CA SER A 145 16.69 -15.99 -1.50
C SER A 145 16.00 -17.13 -2.26
N LEU A 146 15.31 -16.78 -3.35
CA LEU A 146 14.79 -17.75 -4.30
C LEU A 146 15.89 -18.08 -5.30
N HIS A 147 16.45 -19.30 -5.23
CA HIS A 147 17.45 -19.74 -6.19
C HIS A 147 16.80 -20.02 -7.56
N LEU A 148 17.27 -19.33 -8.60
CA LEU A 148 16.73 -19.42 -9.96
C LEU A 148 17.87 -19.71 -10.95
N ASP A 149 18.02 -21.00 -11.29
CA ASP A 149 19.12 -21.54 -12.10
C ASP A 149 19.03 -21.25 -13.61
N ALA A 150 18.08 -20.41 -14.03
CA ALA A 150 17.82 -20.10 -15.43
C ALA A 150 17.32 -18.65 -15.58
N PRO A 151 17.42 -18.03 -16.76
CA PRO A 151 16.75 -16.76 -17.04
C PRO A 151 15.28 -16.83 -16.64
N HIS A 152 14.86 -15.89 -15.81
CA HIS A 152 13.57 -15.93 -15.13
C HIS A 152 12.90 -14.56 -15.17
N VAL A 153 11.57 -14.58 -15.11
CA VAL A 153 10.74 -13.40 -14.95
C VAL A 153 9.92 -13.59 -13.69
N VAL A 154 10.02 -12.64 -12.78
CA VAL A 154 9.22 -12.63 -11.54
C VAL A 154 7.93 -11.89 -11.82
N VAL A 155 6.81 -12.59 -11.64
CA VAL A 155 5.46 -12.06 -11.77
C VAL A 155 4.93 -11.83 -10.36
N VAL A 156 4.91 -10.56 -9.94
CA VAL A 156 4.33 -10.14 -8.67
C VAL A 156 2.99 -9.48 -8.96
N VAL A 157 1.91 -10.16 -8.60
CA VAL A 157 0.55 -9.64 -8.79
C VAL A 157 -0.20 -9.80 -7.48
N GLU A 158 -0.59 -8.67 -6.91
CA GLU A 158 -1.58 -8.67 -5.84
C GLU A 158 -2.97 -8.79 -6.45
N GLY A 159 -3.72 -9.80 -6.04
CA GLY A 159 -5.06 -10.03 -6.58
C GLY A 159 -5.62 -11.40 -6.23
N ASP A 160 -6.75 -11.71 -6.85
CA ASP A 160 -7.32 -13.05 -6.83
C ASP A 160 -6.60 -13.97 -7.83
N ALA A 161 -7.01 -15.24 -7.84
CA ALA A 161 -6.45 -16.26 -8.72
C ALA A 161 -6.58 -15.88 -10.21
N ALA A 162 -7.63 -15.14 -10.60
CA ALA A 162 -7.87 -14.77 -11.98
C ALA A 162 -6.88 -13.70 -12.46
N ARG A 163 -6.62 -12.67 -11.64
CA ARG A 163 -5.62 -11.63 -11.94
C ARG A 163 -4.20 -12.19 -12.00
N ILE A 164 -3.85 -13.04 -11.04
CA ILE A 164 -2.56 -13.73 -11.06
C ILE A 164 -2.44 -14.56 -12.35
N ALA A 165 -3.53 -15.25 -12.73
CA ALA A 165 -3.53 -16.07 -13.93
C ALA A 165 -3.35 -15.28 -15.23
N GLU A 166 -4.02 -14.13 -15.33
CA GLU A 166 -3.89 -13.21 -16.45
C GLU A 166 -2.45 -12.69 -16.59
N ALA A 167 -1.87 -12.22 -15.51
CA ALA A 167 -0.51 -11.70 -15.52
C ALA A 167 0.54 -12.77 -15.83
N VAL A 168 0.37 -14.00 -15.32
CA VAL A 168 1.24 -15.13 -15.69
C VAL A 168 1.10 -15.44 -17.18
N ARG A 169 -0.11 -15.47 -17.73
CA ARG A 169 -0.32 -15.70 -19.17
C ARG A 169 0.35 -14.64 -20.03
N ALA A 170 0.22 -13.36 -19.65
CA ALA A 170 0.89 -12.25 -20.34
C ALA A 170 2.42 -12.41 -20.29
N ALA A 171 2.99 -12.65 -19.09
CA ALA A 171 4.43 -12.84 -18.93
C ALA A 171 4.97 -14.04 -19.72
N LYS A 172 4.18 -15.13 -19.87
CA LYS A 172 4.57 -16.27 -20.72
C LYS A 172 4.65 -15.88 -22.20
N ALA A 173 3.69 -15.07 -22.67
CA ALA A 173 3.64 -14.63 -24.06
C ALA A 173 4.83 -13.71 -24.39
N ASP A 174 5.15 -12.78 -23.48
CA ASP A 174 6.25 -11.83 -23.66
C ASP A 174 7.63 -12.49 -23.45
N HIS A 175 7.69 -13.55 -22.64
CA HIS A 175 8.94 -14.24 -22.30
C HIS A 175 8.84 -15.76 -22.51
N PRO A 176 8.79 -16.22 -23.78
CA PRO A 176 8.51 -17.62 -24.13
C PRO A 176 9.59 -18.62 -23.67
N GLY A 177 10.79 -18.17 -23.32
CA GLY A 177 11.88 -19.02 -22.80
C GLY A 177 12.14 -18.90 -21.29
N ALA A 178 11.47 -17.99 -20.58
CA ALA A 178 11.75 -17.74 -19.17
C ALA A 178 10.98 -18.70 -18.24
N VAL A 179 11.59 -19.01 -17.10
CA VAL A 179 10.88 -19.54 -15.93
C VAL A 179 10.13 -18.38 -15.27
N LEU A 180 8.87 -18.59 -14.92
CA LEU A 180 8.05 -17.59 -14.23
C LEU A 180 7.98 -17.89 -12.74
N VAL A 181 8.19 -16.87 -11.92
CA VAL A 181 7.98 -16.96 -10.48
C VAL A 181 6.72 -16.18 -10.15
N ALA A 182 5.64 -16.86 -9.78
CA ALA A 182 4.37 -16.23 -9.44
C ALA A 182 4.19 -16.17 -7.92
N TYR A 183 4.13 -14.96 -7.37
CA TYR A 183 3.86 -14.75 -5.95
C TYR A 183 2.34 -14.74 -5.67
N ALA A 184 1.87 -15.68 -4.86
CA ALA A 184 0.45 -15.90 -4.54
C ALA A 184 0.25 -16.17 -3.03
N PRO A 185 0.46 -15.17 -2.16
CA PRO A 185 0.49 -15.35 -0.71
C PRO A 185 -0.85 -15.78 -0.10
N ARG A 186 -1.97 -15.59 -0.80
CA ARG A 186 -3.32 -15.96 -0.36
C ARG A 186 -3.80 -17.29 -0.94
N GLY A 187 -2.89 -18.12 -1.47
CA GLY A 187 -3.14 -19.52 -1.80
C GLY A 187 -4.02 -19.79 -3.03
N GLY A 188 -4.31 -18.77 -3.85
CA GLY A 188 -5.16 -18.90 -5.03
C GLY A 188 -4.37 -18.70 -6.32
N VAL A 189 -4.10 -19.79 -7.04
CA VAL A 189 -3.66 -19.75 -8.44
C VAL A 189 -4.47 -20.78 -9.21
N ASP A 190 -4.81 -20.45 -10.45
CA ASP A 190 -5.48 -21.36 -11.37
C ASP A 190 -4.74 -22.71 -11.47
N ARG A 191 -5.49 -23.83 -11.55
CA ARG A 191 -4.91 -25.18 -11.56
C ARG A 191 -3.99 -25.44 -12.73
N ASP A 192 -4.28 -24.86 -13.89
CA ASP A 192 -3.48 -25.07 -15.10
C ASP A 192 -2.14 -24.34 -14.98
N ILE A 193 -2.15 -23.18 -14.31
CA ILE A 193 -0.93 -22.41 -14.02
C ILE A 193 -0.10 -23.10 -12.95
N ALA A 194 -0.74 -23.65 -11.90
CA ALA A 194 -0.04 -24.40 -10.86
C ALA A 194 0.62 -25.69 -11.38
N ARG A 195 0.15 -26.22 -12.51
CA ARG A 195 0.69 -27.42 -13.16
C ARG A 195 1.70 -27.12 -14.26
N ASP A 196 1.85 -25.87 -14.64
CA ASP A 196 2.79 -25.49 -15.68
C ASP A 196 4.24 -25.68 -15.18
N PRO A 197 5.06 -26.51 -15.84
CA PRO A 197 6.43 -26.79 -15.40
C PRO A 197 7.34 -25.55 -15.43
N ARG A 198 6.93 -24.48 -16.11
CA ARG A 198 7.65 -23.22 -16.17
C ARG A 198 7.24 -22.24 -15.08
N VAL A 199 6.22 -22.53 -14.28
CA VAL A 199 5.72 -21.65 -13.23
C VAL A 199 6.13 -22.17 -11.85
N ARG A 200 6.88 -21.35 -11.11
CA ARG A 200 7.22 -21.59 -9.71
C ARG A 200 6.32 -20.73 -8.83
N LEU A 201 5.46 -21.37 -8.04
CA LEU A 201 4.58 -20.68 -7.10
C LEU A 201 5.32 -20.34 -5.81
N VAL A 202 5.18 -19.08 -5.38
CA VAL A 202 5.70 -18.61 -4.10
C VAL A 202 4.51 -18.15 -3.25
N THR A 203 4.21 -18.87 -2.17
CA THR A 203 3.06 -18.60 -1.30
C THR A 203 3.44 -17.99 0.04
N THR A 204 4.74 -17.88 0.33
CA THR A 204 5.27 -17.22 1.52
C THR A 204 6.03 -15.96 1.11
N PRO A 205 5.97 -14.85 1.88
CA PRO A 205 6.77 -13.67 1.60
C PRO A 205 8.26 -14.03 1.45
N LYS A 206 8.88 -13.54 0.39
CA LYS A 206 10.32 -13.70 0.11
C LYS A 206 10.94 -12.34 -0.13
N SER A 207 12.16 -12.16 0.35
CA SER A 207 12.99 -11.02 -0.05
C SER A 207 13.52 -11.31 -1.46
N PRO A 208 13.41 -10.37 -2.41
CA PRO A 208 14.08 -10.48 -3.70
C PRO A 208 15.60 -10.19 -3.59
N LEU A 209 16.06 -9.72 -2.43
CA LEU A 209 17.44 -9.40 -2.08
C LEU A 209 18.04 -10.47 -1.18
#